data_AF-A0A8J2KLT0-F1
#
_entry.id   AF-A0A8J2KLT0-F1
#
_cell.length_a   1.000
_cell.length_b   1.000
_cell.length_c   1.000
_cell.angle_alpha   90.00
_cell.angle_beta   90.00
_cell.angle_gamma   90.00
#
_symmetry.space_group_name_H-M   'P 1'
#
loop_
_entity.id
_entity.type
_entity.pdbx_description
1 polymer ?
#
loop_
_entity_poly.entity_id
_entity_poly.type
_entity_poly.pdbx_seq_one_letter_code
_entity_poly.pdbx_strand_id
1 'polypeptide(L)'
;DKTKGNILLGGKSDEKDLWIEPTFIGNVKRDDILMEGEIFGPILPFVIVNSSDEAIDFINSTERPLALYIFSKDDNVSNNIMERTFSGGVCINDTAFQFMDYRLPFGGTGQSGM
;
A
#
# COMPACT_ATOMS: atom_id res chain seq x y z
N ASP A 1 -4.23 -18.97 -1.81
CA ASP A 1 -5.38 -19.86 -1.51
C ASP A 1 -6.22 -19.49 -0.29
N LYS A 2 -5.78 -18.61 0.63
CA LYS A 2 -6.58 -18.22 1.82
C LYS A 2 -7.26 -16.84 1.74
N THR A 3 -7.01 -16.09 0.68
CA THR A 3 -7.67 -14.79 0.49
C THR A 3 -9.14 -14.98 0.14
N LYS A 4 -9.99 -14.06 0.63
CA LYS A 4 -11.41 -13.93 0.27
C LYS A 4 -11.57 -13.07 -1.00
N GLY A 5 -10.50 -12.41 -1.45
CA GLY A 5 -10.44 -11.66 -2.71
C GLY A 5 -10.41 -12.57 -3.94
N ASN A 6 -10.51 -11.95 -5.12
CA ASN A 6 -10.47 -12.64 -6.41
C ASN A 6 -9.30 -12.14 -7.23
N ILE A 7 -8.59 -13.06 -7.89
CA ILE A 7 -7.55 -12.71 -8.85
C ILE A 7 -8.21 -12.04 -10.06
N LEU A 8 -7.84 -10.79 -10.32
CA LEU A 8 -8.31 -10.01 -11.47
C LEU A 8 -7.31 -10.05 -12.63
N LEU A 9 -6.00 -10.11 -12.32
CA LEU A 9 -4.91 -10.22 -13.28
C LEU A 9 -3.79 -11.09 -12.69
N GLY A 10 -3.06 -11.82 -13.54
CA GLY A 10 -1.92 -12.64 -13.15
C GLY A 10 -2.32 -13.96 -12.49
N GLY A 11 -1.61 -14.33 -11.41
CA GLY A 11 -1.89 -15.52 -10.60
C GLY A 11 -1.10 -16.77 -10.98
N LYS A 12 -0.22 -16.71 -11.98
CA LYS A 12 0.69 -17.82 -12.30
C LYS A 12 1.94 -17.77 -11.40
N SER A 13 2.52 -18.94 -11.18
CA SER A 13 3.80 -19.09 -10.52
C SER A 13 4.55 -20.30 -11.07
N ASP A 14 5.87 -20.27 -10.92
CA ASP A 14 6.74 -21.42 -11.11
C ASP A 14 7.62 -21.58 -9.85
N GLU A 15 7.37 -22.64 -9.09
CA GLU A 15 8.10 -22.93 -7.85
C GLU A 15 9.57 -23.26 -8.11
N LYS A 16 9.90 -23.85 -9.27
CA LYS A 16 11.28 -24.23 -9.59
C LYS A 16 12.15 -23.01 -9.86
N ASP A 17 11.57 -22.01 -10.51
CA ASP A 17 12.26 -20.78 -10.88
C ASP A 17 12.05 -19.65 -9.85
N LEU A 18 11.34 -19.93 -8.74
CA LEU A 18 10.93 -18.94 -7.74
C LEU A 18 10.24 -17.72 -8.35
N TRP A 19 9.45 -17.96 -9.40
CA TRP A 19 8.81 -16.91 -10.19
C TRP A 19 7.32 -16.81 -9.83
N ILE A 20 6.86 -15.59 -9.63
CA ILE A 20 5.45 -15.27 -9.39
C ILE A 20 5.07 -14.15 -10.34
N GLU A 21 4.01 -14.35 -11.10
CA GLU A 21 3.45 -13.34 -12.00
C GLU A 21 2.89 -12.15 -11.18
N PRO A 22 3.09 -10.89 -11.61
CA PRO A 22 2.40 -9.75 -11.01
C PRO A 22 0.90 -10.00 -10.92
N THR A 23 0.40 -10.08 -9.70
CA THR A 23 -0.95 -10.56 -9.40
C THR A 23 -1.77 -9.46 -8.76
N PHE A 24 -2.87 -9.08 -9.42
CA PHE A 24 -3.80 -8.08 -8.91
C PHE A 24 -5.01 -8.78 -8.29
N ILE A 25 -5.31 -8.50 -7.03
CA ILE A 25 -6.40 -9.14 -6.29
C ILE A 25 -7.44 -8.10 -5.91
N GLY A 26 -8.65 -8.24 -6.45
CA GLY A 26 -9.79 -7.37 -6.15
C GLY A 26 -10.70 -7.94 -5.08
N ASN A 27 -11.67 -7.12 -4.65
CA ASN A 27 -12.64 -7.45 -3.60
C ASN A 27 -11.98 -7.84 -2.26
N VAL A 28 -10.78 -7.34 -2.00
CA VAL A 28 -10.07 -7.61 -0.76
C VAL A 28 -10.75 -6.85 0.37
N LYS A 29 -11.07 -7.56 1.44
CA LYS A 29 -11.66 -7.00 2.65
C LYS A 29 -10.57 -6.72 3.68
N ARG A 30 -10.90 -5.89 4.66
CA ARG A 30 -9.95 -5.50 5.70
C ARG A 30 -9.47 -6.66 6.57
N ASP A 31 -10.32 -7.67 6.75
CA ASP A 31 -10.02 -8.90 7.52
C ASP A 31 -9.50 -10.03 6.63
N ASP A 32 -8.96 -9.70 5.45
CA ASP A 32 -8.35 -10.66 4.54
C ASP A 32 -6.92 -10.98 4.96
N ILE A 33 -6.48 -12.23 4.73
CA ILE A 33 -5.10 -12.67 5.02
C ILE A 33 -4.05 -11.80 4.33
N LEU A 34 -4.39 -11.19 3.20
CA LEU A 34 -3.51 -10.26 2.47
C LEU A 34 -3.25 -8.94 3.22
N MET A 35 -4.03 -8.65 4.26
CA MET A 35 -3.93 -7.43 5.07
C MET A 35 -3.27 -7.67 6.44
N GLU A 36 -2.92 -8.92 6.79
CA GLU A 36 -2.35 -9.27 8.11
C GLU A 36 -0.87 -8.94 8.25
N GLY A 37 -0.14 -8.68 7.16
CA GLY A 37 1.28 -8.38 7.19
C GLY A 37 1.84 -7.93 5.85
N GLU A 38 3.14 -7.68 5.82
CA GLU A 38 3.82 -7.23 4.61
C GLU A 38 3.95 -8.37 3.59
N ILE A 39 3.47 -8.11 2.36
CA ILE A 39 3.45 -9.10 1.28
C ILE A 39 4.86 -9.39 0.75
N PHE A 40 5.69 -8.35 0.61
CA PHE A 40 7.07 -8.42 0.12
C PHE A 40 7.25 -9.24 -1.18
N GLY A 41 6.26 -9.21 -2.05
CA GLY A 41 6.18 -9.98 -3.29
C GLY A 41 5.24 -9.33 -4.30
N PRO A 42 5.12 -9.89 -5.52
CA PRO A 42 4.44 -9.24 -6.64
C PRO A 42 2.91 -9.41 -6.58
N ILE A 43 2.32 -9.25 -5.40
CA ILE A 43 0.87 -9.35 -5.17
C ILE A 43 0.37 -7.97 -4.73
N LEU A 44 -0.60 -7.43 -5.47
CA LEU A 44 -1.22 -6.13 -5.21
C LEU A 44 -2.70 -6.31 -4.85
N PRO A 45 -3.05 -6.29 -3.56
CA PRO A 45 -4.43 -6.24 -3.10
C PRO A 45 -5.09 -4.89 -3.40
N PHE A 46 -6.36 -4.91 -3.78
CA PHE A 46 -7.16 -3.71 -4.02
C PHE A 46 -8.35 -3.65 -3.09
N VAL A 47 -8.35 -2.62 -2.24
CA VAL A 47 -9.44 -2.32 -1.30
C VAL A 47 -10.22 -1.13 -1.84
N ILE A 48 -11.52 -1.32 -2.03
CA ILE A 48 -12.43 -0.24 -2.45
C ILE A 48 -12.93 0.49 -1.21
N VAL A 49 -12.83 1.81 -1.24
CA VAL A 49 -13.33 2.72 -0.22
C VAL A 49 -14.31 3.71 -0.87
N ASN A 50 -15.27 4.22 -0.10
CA ASN A 50 -16.31 5.12 -0.60
C ASN A 50 -15.89 6.59 -0.55
N SER A 51 -14.84 6.93 0.20
CA SER A 51 -14.33 8.29 0.34
C SER A 51 -12.86 8.32 0.77
N SER A 52 -12.24 9.50 0.69
CA SER A 52 -10.91 9.74 1.27
C SER A 52 -10.91 9.59 2.79
N ASP A 53 -12.03 9.89 3.46
CA ASP A 53 -12.13 9.73 4.92
C ASP A 53 -12.09 8.24 5.30
N GLU A 54 -12.78 7.38 4.56
CA GLU A 54 -12.69 5.94 4.76
C GLU A 54 -11.29 5.40 4.43
N ALA A 55 -10.61 5.97 3.43
CA ALA A 55 -9.20 5.64 3.15
C ALA A 55 -8.29 6.00 4.34
N ILE A 56 -8.48 7.18 4.93
CA ILE A 56 -7.73 7.65 6.11
C ILE A 56 -7.99 6.73 7.30
N ASP A 57 -9.24 6.40 7.57
CA ASP A 57 -9.63 5.49 8.66
C ASP A 57 -9.03 4.09 8.45
N PHE A 58 -8.98 3.62 7.20
CA PHE A 58 -8.31 2.37 6.84
C PHE A 58 -6.81 2.42 7.15
N ILE A 59 -6.09 3.43 6.63
CA ILE A 59 -4.63 3.59 6.83
C ILE A 59 -4.29 3.70 8.31
N ASN A 60 -5.03 4.51 9.07
CA ASN A 60 -4.76 4.71 10.50
C ASN A 60 -5.04 3.48 11.35
N SER A 61 -5.75 2.49 10.80
CA SER A 61 -6.06 1.26 11.50
C SER A 61 -5.04 0.14 11.30
N THR A 62 -4.07 0.34 10.42
CA THR A 62 -2.94 -0.55 10.21
C THR A 62 -1.70 -0.03 10.93
N GLU A 63 -0.63 -0.81 10.95
CA GLU A 63 0.66 -0.31 11.43
C GLU A 63 1.18 0.83 10.54
N ARG A 64 2.02 1.71 11.10
CA ARG A 64 2.51 2.91 10.42
C ARG A 64 3.45 2.53 9.27
N PRO A 65 3.06 2.78 8.00
CA PRO A 65 3.85 2.36 6.86
C PRO A 65 5.12 3.21 6.71
N LEU A 66 6.13 2.63 6.07
CA LEU A 66 7.33 3.35 5.68
C LEU A 66 7.03 4.43 4.64
N ALA A 67 6.17 4.13 3.67
CA ALA A 67 5.82 5.02 2.57
C ALA A 67 4.31 5.04 2.33
N LEU A 68 3.79 6.22 1.99
CA LEU A 68 2.42 6.43 1.53
C LEU A 68 2.44 7.10 0.15
N TYR A 69 1.69 6.56 -0.79
CA TYR A 69 1.59 7.09 -2.15
C TYR A 69 0.16 7.53 -2.43
N ILE A 70 -0.01 8.78 -2.83
CA ILE A 70 -1.34 9.37 -3.07
C ILE A 70 -1.41 9.82 -4.52
N PHE A 71 -2.34 9.23 -5.28
CA PHE A 71 -2.61 9.63 -6.66
C PHE A 71 -3.94 10.38 -6.71
N SER A 72 -3.88 11.70 -6.94
CA SER A 72 -5.04 12.57 -7.03
C SER A 72 -4.71 13.82 -7.84
N LYS A 73 -5.70 14.32 -8.57
CA LYS A 73 -5.67 15.66 -9.21
C LYS A 73 -6.27 16.76 -8.32
N ASP A 74 -6.93 16.38 -7.24
CA ASP A 74 -7.49 17.29 -6.25
C ASP A 74 -6.53 17.38 -5.06
N ASP A 75 -5.90 18.55 -4.91
CA ASP A 75 -4.95 18.82 -3.84
C ASP A 75 -5.62 18.76 -2.46
N ASN A 76 -6.92 19.03 -2.36
CA ASN A 76 -7.63 18.91 -1.08
C ASN A 76 -7.67 17.46 -0.61
N VAL A 77 -7.85 16.52 -1.53
CA VAL A 77 -7.80 15.08 -1.20
C VAL A 77 -6.40 14.68 -0.75
N SER A 78 -5.37 15.10 -1.48
CA SER A 78 -3.98 14.79 -1.15
C SER A 78 -3.56 15.36 0.21
N ASN A 79 -3.89 16.63 0.45
CA ASN A 79 -3.59 17.31 1.71
C ASN A 79 -4.36 16.71 2.88
N ASN A 80 -5.66 16.42 2.71
CA ASN A 80 -6.48 15.81 3.76
C ASN A 80 -5.93 14.43 4.18
N ILE A 81 -5.49 13.60 3.22
CA ILE A 81 -4.87 12.31 3.54
C ILE A 81 -3.52 12.51 4.24
N MET A 82 -2.67 13.39 3.70
CA MET A 82 -1.33 13.65 4.23
C MET A 82 -1.36 14.21 5.67
N GLU A 83 -2.28 15.11 5.98
CA GLU A 83 -2.40 15.75 7.31
C GLU A 83 -2.97 14.81 8.37
N ARG A 84 -3.71 13.78 7.96
CA ARG A 84 -4.48 12.90 8.86
C ARG A 84 -3.98 11.46 8.92
N THR A 85 -2.88 11.16 8.24
CA THR A 85 -2.21 9.85 8.30
C THR A 85 -0.76 10.02 8.70
N PHE A 86 -0.10 8.92 9.05
CA PHE A 86 1.31 8.92 9.41
C PHE A 86 2.08 7.89 8.61
N SER A 87 3.19 8.30 7.99
CA SER A 87 4.15 7.42 7.32
C SER A 87 5.57 7.97 7.46
N GLY A 88 6.58 7.16 7.14
CA GLY A 88 7.98 7.62 7.09
C GLY A 88 8.23 8.65 5.98
N GLY A 89 7.58 8.47 4.83
CA GLY A 89 7.56 9.43 3.73
C GLY A 89 6.25 9.38 2.94
N VAL A 90 5.96 10.47 2.22
CA VAL A 90 4.79 10.59 1.35
C VAL A 90 5.24 11.02 -0.04
N CYS A 91 4.69 10.40 -1.09
CA CYS A 91 4.83 10.86 -2.47
C CYS A 91 3.46 11.09 -3.08
N ILE A 92 3.27 12.22 -3.74
CA ILE A 92 2.02 12.58 -4.42
C ILE A 92 2.25 12.43 -5.92
N ASN A 93 1.38 11.64 -6.57
CA ASN A 93 1.39 11.34 -8.01
C ASN A 93 2.66 10.64 -8.52
N ASP A 94 3.42 9.99 -7.63
CA ASP A 94 4.56 9.14 -7.96
C ASP A 94 4.78 8.08 -6.87
N THR A 95 5.74 7.17 -7.08
CA THR A 95 6.15 6.13 -6.13
C THR A 95 7.66 6.07 -5.99
N ALA A 96 8.16 5.57 -4.85
CA ALA A 96 9.57 5.28 -4.58
C ALA A 96 10.56 6.47 -4.67
N PHE A 97 10.13 7.67 -5.03
CA PHE A 97 11.00 8.84 -5.18
C PHE A 97 11.71 9.23 -3.88
N GLN A 98 11.06 9.01 -2.73
CA GLN A 98 11.64 9.25 -1.40
C GLN A 98 12.84 8.36 -1.08
N PHE A 99 13.01 7.23 -1.78
CA PHE A 99 14.20 6.38 -1.71
C PHE A 99 15.26 6.78 -2.75
N MET A 100 14.84 7.35 -3.88
CA MET A 100 15.74 7.66 -5.01
C MET A 100 16.52 8.96 -4.81
N ASP A 101 16.00 9.94 -4.07
CA ASP A 101 16.68 11.20 -3.82
C ASP A 101 17.48 11.16 -2.51
N TYR A 102 18.81 11.06 -2.63
CA TYR A 102 19.75 11.01 -1.50
C TYR A 102 19.73 12.25 -0.59
N ARG A 103 19.07 13.34 -1.00
CA ARG A 103 18.94 14.58 -0.22
C ARG A 103 17.74 14.53 0.72
N LEU A 104 16.80 13.61 0.51
CA LEU A 104 15.66 13.42 1.38
C LEU A 104 16.03 12.46 2.51
N PRO A 105 15.60 12.73 3.76
CA PRO A 105 15.71 11.75 4.82
C PRO A 105 14.87 10.53 4.46
N PHE A 106 15.44 9.35 4.68
CA PHE A 106 14.76 8.07 4.46
C PHE A 106 14.75 7.27 5.76
N GLY A 107 13.55 6.95 6.24
CA GLY A 107 13.35 6.20 7.48
C GLY A 107 11.87 6.11 7.82
N GLY A 108 11.51 5.11 8.63
CA GLY A 108 10.15 4.91 9.15
C GLY A 108 10.03 5.29 10.62
N THR A 109 8.86 5.07 11.19
CA THR A 109 8.64 5.21 12.65
C THR A 109 7.83 4.02 13.18
N GLY A 110 8.07 3.63 14.42
CA GLY A 110 7.41 2.47 15.01
C GLY A 110 7.90 1.18 14.36
N GLN A 111 6.98 0.36 13.84
CA GLN A 111 7.33 -0.93 13.21
C GLN A 111 8.10 -0.76 11.89
N SER A 112 8.06 0.42 11.27
CA SER A 112 8.79 0.73 10.04
C SER A 112 10.18 1.35 10.25
N GLY A 113 10.57 1.67 11.49
CA GLY A 113 11.88 2.28 11.79
C GLY A 113 11.97 3.02 13.13
N MET A 114 13.16 3.54 13.45
CA MET A 114 13.46 4.29 14.67
C MET A 114 13.83 5.74 14.38
#